data_AF-A0A832ZGC6-F1
#
_entry.id   AF-A0A832ZGC6-F1
#
_cell.length_a   1.000
_cell.length_b   1.000
_cell.length_c   1.000
_cell.angle_alpha   90.00
_cell.angle_beta   90.00
_cell.angle_gamma   90.00
#
_symmetry.space_group_name_H-M   'P 1'
#
loop_
_entity.id
_entity.type
_entity.pdbx_description
1 polymer ?
#
loop_
_entity_poly.entity_id
_entity_poly.type
_entity_poly.pdbx_seq_one_letter_code
_entity_poly.pdbx_strand_id
1 'polypeptide(L)'
;MRGYIVDNLAGILPCEKSVLDVFKERINRAIERNQEISFKIAVGFFFFEGFQKLYPELKKLYERGLLKEFKLVMGPETRRSTKEILEALKSDGAALNSETFNFLRELHNSGKFDFRVFLDRNFHIKLYLFEIGDEIEIWAGSANLTRGGLERNIELIVPVSALTFEDRDLYREFFDEVWKRSTDKVEDLKIIDVIGRASTSEVIYLHPRDFIANLIRILNKGYLVKNISADLSYLAEFQHMSYYLCIDKLNRYGGCILANSF
;
A
#
# COMPACT_ATOMS: atom_id res chain seq x y z
N MET A 1 23.00 -8.48 -24.19
CA MET A 1 21.54 -8.36 -23.97
C MET A 1 21.18 -6.88 -24.04
N ARG A 2 20.08 -6.51 -24.71
CA ARG A 2 19.52 -5.16 -24.53
C ARG A 2 19.07 -5.04 -23.07
N GLY A 3 19.39 -3.91 -22.43
CA GLY A 3 18.86 -3.62 -21.09
C GLY A 3 17.35 -3.53 -21.12
N TYR A 4 16.71 -3.76 -19.97
CA TYR A 4 15.28 -3.53 -19.78
C TYR A 4 15.08 -2.38 -18.79
N ILE A 5 13.96 -1.66 -18.92
CA ILE A 5 13.47 -0.74 -17.91
C ILE A 5 12.39 -1.43 -17.09
N VAL A 6 12.22 -1.03 -15.83
CA VAL A 6 11.13 -1.54 -14.98
C VAL A 6 10.16 -0.41 -14.71
N ASP A 7 9.09 -0.38 -15.50
CA ASP A 7 8.09 0.69 -15.49
C ASP A 7 6.63 0.21 -15.52
N ASN A 8 6.43 -1.09 -15.27
CA ASN A 8 5.14 -1.76 -15.38
C ASN A 8 4.58 -1.83 -16.80
N LEU A 9 5.47 -2.05 -17.78
CA LEU A 9 5.07 -2.28 -19.17
C LEU A 9 4.29 -1.08 -19.71
N ALA A 10 4.84 0.12 -19.48
CA ALA A 10 4.20 1.39 -19.79
C ALA A 10 3.98 1.61 -21.30
N GLY A 11 4.61 0.82 -22.17
CA GLY A 11 4.56 0.93 -23.62
C GLY A 11 5.37 2.12 -24.16
N ILE A 12 6.32 2.62 -23.38
CA ILE A 12 7.21 3.75 -23.71
C ILE A 12 8.44 3.26 -24.47
N LEU A 13 9.01 2.12 -24.05
CA LEU A 13 10.19 1.47 -24.61
C LEU A 13 9.88 0.03 -25.04
N PRO A 14 10.66 -0.53 -25.99
CA PRO A 14 10.41 -1.89 -26.50
C PRO A 14 10.80 -3.02 -25.54
N CYS A 15 11.57 -2.73 -24.48
CA CYS A 15 12.08 -3.73 -23.53
C CYS A 15 11.77 -3.27 -22.10
N GLU A 16 10.59 -3.62 -21.63
CA GLU A 16 10.04 -3.23 -20.34
C GLU A 16 9.75 -4.46 -19.48
N LYS A 17 9.71 -4.26 -18.17
CA LYS A 17 9.24 -5.24 -17.18
C LYS A 17 8.36 -4.57 -16.15
N SER A 18 7.55 -5.37 -15.48
CA SER A 18 6.85 -4.94 -14.28
C SER A 18 7.70 -5.09 -13.03
N VAL A 19 7.33 -4.34 -11.99
CA VAL A 19 7.91 -4.52 -10.66
C VAL A 19 7.61 -5.94 -10.17
N LEU A 20 6.44 -6.50 -10.48
CA LEU A 20 6.14 -7.90 -10.19
C LEU A 20 7.13 -8.86 -10.85
N ASP A 21 7.57 -8.61 -12.09
CA ASP A 21 8.58 -9.44 -12.76
C ASP A 21 9.92 -9.39 -12.03
N VAL A 22 10.29 -8.26 -11.44
CA VAL A 22 11.49 -8.17 -10.59
C VAL A 22 11.40 -9.19 -9.45
N PHE A 23 10.29 -9.23 -8.71
CA PHE A 23 10.09 -10.22 -7.65
C PHE A 23 10.12 -11.67 -8.18
N LYS A 24 9.38 -11.94 -9.26
CA LYS A 24 9.30 -13.28 -9.86
C LYS A 24 10.66 -13.81 -10.27
N GLU A 25 11.48 -12.96 -10.89
CA GLU A 25 12.84 -13.32 -11.32
C GLU A 25 13.74 -13.70 -10.15
N ARG A 26 13.65 -12.99 -9.02
CA ARG A 26 14.45 -13.30 -7.83
C ARG A 26 13.97 -14.59 -7.16
N ILE A 27 12.67 -14.80 -7.06
CA ILE A 27 12.08 -16.05 -6.56
C ILE A 27 12.51 -17.23 -7.45
N ASN A 28 12.36 -17.11 -8.76
CA ASN A 28 12.74 -18.15 -9.71
C ASN A 28 14.25 -18.42 -9.64
N ARG A 29 15.08 -17.39 -9.57
CA ARG A 29 16.53 -17.55 -9.41
C ARG A 29 16.89 -18.30 -8.13
N ALA A 30 16.26 -17.95 -7.01
CA ALA A 30 16.46 -18.65 -5.74
C ALA A 30 16.07 -20.14 -5.85
N ILE A 31 14.94 -20.43 -6.50
CA ILE A 31 14.48 -21.80 -6.75
C ILE A 31 15.43 -22.57 -7.67
N GLU A 32 15.86 -21.98 -8.79
CA GLU A 32 16.76 -22.59 -9.77
C GLU A 32 18.13 -22.90 -9.17
N ARG A 33 18.64 -22.01 -8.32
CA ARG A 33 19.94 -22.16 -7.65
C ARG A 33 19.84 -22.93 -6.33
N ASN A 34 18.64 -23.31 -5.90
CA ASN A 34 18.38 -23.91 -4.59
C ASN A 34 18.99 -23.09 -3.44
N GLN A 35 18.78 -21.78 -3.46
CA GLN A 35 19.28 -20.85 -2.46
C GLN A 35 18.13 -20.27 -1.65
N GLU A 36 18.37 -20.08 -0.36
CA GLU A 36 17.47 -19.32 0.47
C GLU A 36 17.40 -17.84 0.05
N ILE A 37 16.22 -17.24 0.17
CA ILE A 37 15.98 -15.83 -0.10
C ILE A 37 15.30 -15.13 1.07
N SER A 38 15.78 -13.92 1.36
CA SER A 38 15.19 -12.98 2.30
C SER A 38 14.67 -11.75 1.57
N PHE A 39 13.49 -11.27 1.98
CA PHE A 39 12.90 -10.03 1.49
C PHE A 39 12.89 -9.00 2.62
N LYS A 40 13.45 -7.82 2.36
CA LYS A 40 13.39 -6.68 3.27
C LYS A 40 12.83 -5.49 2.50
N ILE A 41 11.60 -5.10 2.80
CA ILE A 41 10.82 -4.17 1.99
C ILE A 41 10.37 -2.99 2.83
N ALA A 42 10.72 -1.78 2.41
CA ALA A 42 10.27 -0.54 3.04
C ALA A 42 9.48 0.28 2.01
N VAL A 43 8.17 0.38 2.19
CA VAL A 43 7.25 1.06 1.26
C VAL A 43 6.32 2.02 2.01
N GLY A 44 5.60 2.87 1.27
CA GLY A 44 4.50 3.62 1.86
C GLY A 44 3.43 2.70 2.45
N PHE A 45 2.47 3.28 3.18
CA PHE A 45 1.23 2.60 3.57
C PHE A 45 0.63 1.91 2.33
N PHE A 46 0.01 0.72 2.48
CA PHE A 46 -0.56 -0.17 1.42
C PHE A 46 0.37 -1.30 0.92
N PHE A 47 0.01 -2.54 1.25
CA PHE A 47 0.79 -3.77 0.99
C PHE A 47 -0.06 -4.98 0.55
N PHE A 48 -1.24 -5.18 1.14
CA PHE A 48 -1.88 -6.49 1.07
C PHE A 48 -2.39 -6.86 -0.33
N GLU A 49 -2.80 -5.86 -1.12
CA GLU A 49 -3.07 -6.07 -2.55
C GLU A 49 -1.83 -6.57 -3.32
N GLY A 50 -0.65 -6.02 -3.01
CA GLY A 50 0.60 -6.45 -3.62
C GLY A 50 1.02 -7.84 -3.15
N PHE A 51 0.84 -8.15 -1.86
CA PHE A 51 1.07 -9.49 -1.34
C PHE A 51 0.21 -10.54 -2.03
N GLN A 52 -1.07 -10.24 -2.29
CA GLN A 52 -1.95 -11.14 -3.04
C GLN A 52 -1.45 -11.42 -4.46
N LYS A 53 -0.72 -10.49 -5.08
CA LYS A 53 -0.06 -10.72 -6.38
C LYS A 53 1.19 -11.59 -6.27
N LEU A 54 1.92 -11.47 -5.16
CA LEU A 54 3.12 -12.27 -4.89
C LEU A 54 2.79 -13.67 -4.36
N TYR A 55 1.58 -13.87 -3.81
CA TYR A 55 1.14 -15.11 -3.16
C TYR A 55 1.48 -16.39 -3.95
N PRO A 56 1.18 -16.52 -5.26
CA PRO A 56 1.44 -17.77 -5.98
C PRO A 56 2.93 -18.15 -6.01
N GLU A 57 3.82 -17.16 -6.13
CA GLU A 57 5.26 -17.42 -6.20
C GLU A 57 5.88 -17.58 -4.81
N LEU A 58 5.43 -16.79 -3.83
CA LEU A 58 5.85 -16.93 -2.43
C LEU A 58 5.45 -18.30 -1.86
N LYS A 59 4.28 -18.82 -2.23
CA LYS A 59 3.83 -20.15 -1.84
C LYS A 59 4.75 -21.24 -2.39
N LYS A 60 5.06 -21.21 -3.69
CA LYS A 60 6.02 -22.17 -4.29
C LYS A 60 7.40 -22.11 -3.62
N LEU A 61 7.87 -20.91 -3.32
CA LEU A 61 9.16 -20.69 -2.66
C LEU A 61 9.17 -21.27 -1.23
N TYR A 62 8.09 -21.02 -0.47
CA TYR A 62 7.92 -21.52 0.89
C TYR A 62 7.77 -23.04 0.93
N GLU A 63 6.98 -23.64 0.04
CA GLU A 63 6.82 -25.10 -0.08
C GLU A 63 8.13 -25.82 -0.39
N ARG A 64 9.08 -25.14 -1.03
CA ARG A 64 10.45 -25.64 -1.28
C ARG A 64 11.40 -25.42 -0.09
N GLY A 65 10.96 -24.78 0.98
CA GLY A 65 11.79 -24.45 2.14
C GLY A 65 12.82 -23.36 1.89
N LEU A 66 12.69 -22.58 0.80
CA LEU A 66 13.70 -21.59 0.38
C LEU A 66 13.37 -20.16 0.86
N LEU A 67 12.19 -19.93 1.42
CA LEU A 67 11.86 -18.65 2.04
C LEU A 67 12.52 -18.56 3.43
N LYS A 68 13.53 -17.70 3.57
CA LYS A 68 14.23 -17.48 4.84
C LYS A 68 13.47 -16.52 5.73
N GLU A 69 13.24 -15.31 5.24
CA GLU A 69 12.47 -14.26 5.91
C GLU A 69 11.80 -13.31 4.91
N PHE A 70 10.70 -12.70 5.34
CA PHE A 70 10.02 -11.62 4.64
C PHE A 70 9.65 -10.55 5.66
N LYS A 71 10.40 -9.47 5.68
CA LYS A 71 10.21 -8.32 6.57
C LYS A 71 9.68 -7.13 5.79
N LEU A 72 8.55 -6.60 6.24
CA LEU A 72 7.92 -5.42 5.66
C LEU A 72 7.85 -4.27 6.67
N VAL A 73 8.35 -3.10 6.30
CA VAL A 73 8.02 -1.84 6.98
C VAL A 73 7.14 -1.00 6.08
N MET A 74 6.02 -0.55 6.63
CA MET A 74 5.17 0.47 6.02
C MET A 74 5.05 1.69 6.91
N GLY A 75 4.67 2.83 6.36
CA GLY A 75 4.40 4.02 7.16
C GLY A 75 3.61 5.06 6.38
N PRO A 76 2.88 5.94 7.08
CA PRO A 76 1.99 6.87 6.41
C PRO A 76 2.82 7.97 5.71
N GLU A 77 2.54 8.22 4.43
CA GLU A 77 3.25 9.25 3.64
C GLU A 77 2.94 10.67 4.11
N THR A 78 1.77 10.85 4.73
CA THR A 78 1.32 12.08 5.38
C THR A 78 1.06 11.84 6.85
N ARG A 79 1.00 12.92 7.65
CA ARG A 79 0.59 12.79 9.05
C ARG A 79 -0.84 12.26 9.08
N ARG A 80 -1.00 11.11 9.72
CA ARG A 80 -2.29 10.47 9.96
C ARG A 80 -2.45 10.28 11.46
N SER A 81 -3.66 10.50 11.93
CA SER A 81 -4.09 10.05 13.25
C SER A 81 -4.05 8.54 13.32
N THR A 82 -3.93 8.01 14.52
CA THR A 82 -3.91 6.57 14.76
C THR A 82 -5.17 5.87 14.25
N LYS A 83 -6.32 6.53 14.33
CA LYS A 83 -7.59 6.07 13.74
C LYS A 83 -7.50 5.91 12.23
N GLU A 84 -6.98 6.91 11.51
CA GLU A 84 -6.82 6.84 10.05
C GLU A 84 -5.85 5.75 9.61
N ILE A 85 -4.83 5.46 10.43
CA ILE A 85 -3.89 4.36 10.22
C ILE A 85 -4.63 3.02 10.34
N LEU A 86 -5.41 2.83 11.41
CA LEU A 86 -6.23 1.62 11.60
C LEU A 86 -7.27 1.42 10.49
N GLU A 87 -7.93 2.50 10.05
CA GLU A 87 -8.90 2.45 8.95
C GLU A 87 -8.24 2.06 7.64
N ALA A 88 -7.07 2.64 7.33
CA ALA A 88 -6.31 2.27 6.15
C ALA A 88 -5.81 0.82 6.19
N LEU A 89 -5.38 0.32 7.35
CA LEU A 89 -4.99 -1.09 7.52
C LEU A 89 -6.17 -2.04 7.32
N LYS A 90 -7.35 -1.68 7.82
CA LYS A 90 -8.58 -2.46 7.58
C LYS A 90 -8.95 -2.46 6.10
N SER A 91 -8.91 -1.29 5.45
CA SER A 91 -9.22 -1.17 4.03
C SER A 91 -8.27 -1.99 3.17
N ASP A 92 -6.96 -1.94 3.45
CA ASP A 92 -5.96 -2.72 2.72
C ASP A 92 -6.11 -4.23 3.00
N GLY A 93 -6.32 -4.61 4.26
CA GLY A 93 -6.53 -6.00 4.66
C GLY A 93 -7.79 -6.65 4.06
N ALA A 94 -8.84 -5.87 3.80
CA ALA A 94 -10.06 -6.34 3.14
C ALA A 94 -9.82 -6.79 1.68
N ALA A 95 -8.69 -6.43 1.06
CA ALA A 95 -8.35 -6.89 -0.28
C ALA A 95 -7.81 -8.34 -0.30
N LEU A 96 -7.43 -8.90 0.87
CA LEU A 96 -6.98 -10.28 0.98
C LEU A 96 -8.15 -11.25 0.94
N ASN A 97 -8.06 -12.24 0.06
CA ASN A 97 -8.92 -13.42 0.17
C ASN A 97 -8.49 -14.31 1.35
N SER A 98 -9.40 -15.17 1.82
CA SER A 98 -9.19 -16.03 2.99
C SER A 98 -8.00 -16.98 2.84
N GLU A 99 -7.74 -17.50 1.63
CA GLU A 99 -6.61 -18.39 1.36
C GLU A 99 -5.28 -17.67 1.55
N THR A 100 -5.14 -16.49 0.93
CA THR A 100 -3.94 -15.65 1.00
C THR A 100 -3.68 -15.19 2.42
N PHE A 101 -4.73 -14.80 3.15
CA PHE A 101 -4.61 -14.41 4.55
C PHE A 101 -4.19 -15.58 5.44
N ASN A 102 -4.75 -16.78 5.25
CA ASN A 102 -4.34 -17.97 6.00
C ASN A 102 -2.87 -18.30 5.76
N PHE A 103 -2.40 -18.20 4.51
CA PHE A 103 -0.99 -18.37 4.19
C PHE A 103 -0.10 -17.30 4.84
N LEU A 104 -0.51 -16.02 4.79
CA LEU A 104 0.21 -14.95 5.47
C LEU A 104 0.29 -15.19 6.98
N ARG A 105 -0.80 -15.66 7.60
CA ARG A 105 -0.84 -16.03 9.02
C ARG A 105 0.08 -17.21 9.33
N GLU A 106 0.16 -18.20 8.45
CA GLU A 106 1.09 -19.33 8.58
C GLU A 106 2.55 -18.87 8.54
N LEU A 107 2.90 -18.02 7.58
CA LEU A 107 4.24 -17.41 7.50
C LEU A 107 4.56 -16.58 8.74
N HIS A 108 3.57 -15.83 9.25
CA HIS A 108 3.74 -15.05 10.47
C HIS A 108 3.98 -15.94 11.71
N ASN A 109 3.17 -16.98 11.88
CA ASN A 109 3.29 -17.90 13.02
C ASN A 109 4.59 -18.74 12.99
N SER A 110 5.10 -19.05 11.80
CA SER A 110 6.39 -19.73 11.62
C SER A 110 7.60 -18.78 11.72
N GLY A 111 7.38 -17.47 11.95
CA GLY A 111 8.44 -16.47 12.04
C GLY A 111 9.10 -16.13 10.69
N LYS A 112 8.51 -16.57 9.58
CA LYS A 112 8.99 -16.33 8.21
C LYS A 112 8.52 -14.98 7.67
N PHE A 113 7.41 -14.46 8.17
CA PHE A 113 6.87 -13.14 7.78
C PHE A 113 6.63 -12.28 9.01
N ASP A 114 7.09 -11.03 8.98
CA ASP A 114 6.71 -10.03 9.97
C ASP A 114 6.53 -8.69 9.24
N PHE A 115 5.66 -7.84 9.78
CA PHE A 115 5.43 -6.53 9.24
C PHE A 115 5.17 -5.51 10.34
N ARG A 116 5.67 -4.29 10.12
CA ARG A 116 5.64 -3.23 11.11
C ARG A 116 5.26 -1.90 10.49
N VAL A 117 4.71 -1.02 11.32
CA VAL A 117 4.37 0.35 10.96
C VAL A 117 5.37 1.30 11.59
N PHE A 118 5.96 2.15 10.76
CA PHE A 118 6.83 3.24 11.18
C PHE A 118 5.99 4.51 11.41
N LEU A 119 6.01 5.03 12.65
CA LEU A 119 5.13 6.12 13.09
C LEU A 119 5.88 7.42 13.44
N ASP A 120 7.22 7.40 13.48
CA ASP A 120 8.01 8.53 13.97
C ASP A 120 7.92 9.79 13.08
N ARG A 121 7.72 9.62 11.78
CA ARG A 121 7.58 10.70 10.78
C ARG A 121 6.94 10.16 9.51
N ASN A 122 6.59 11.08 8.60
CA ASN A 122 6.14 10.74 7.26
C ASN A 122 7.11 9.75 6.60
N PHE A 123 6.57 8.65 6.10
CA PHE A 123 7.33 7.54 5.54
C PHE A 123 7.01 7.41 4.05
N HIS A 124 7.91 7.89 3.21
CA HIS A 124 7.77 7.88 1.75
C HIS A 124 8.97 7.16 1.10
N ILE A 125 9.36 6.04 1.70
CA ILE A 125 10.42 5.17 1.17
C ILE A 125 9.76 4.14 0.26
N LYS A 126 10.44 3.75 -0.82
CA LYS A 126 10.10 2.62 -1.70
C LYS A 126 11.41 1.90 -2.03
N LEU A 127 11.76 0.94 -1.19
CA LEU A 127 13.03 0.24 -1.16
C LEU A 127 12.77 -1.26 -1.03
N TYR A 128 13.43 -2.03 -1.89
CA TYR A 128 13.33 -3.48 -1.96
C TYR A 128 14.71 -4.10 -1.89
N LEU A 129 14.96 -4.89 -0.85
CA LEU A 129 16.17 -5.65 -0.66
C LEU A 129 15.85 -7.14 -0.84
N PHE A 130 16.63 -7.80 -1.69
CA PHE A 130 16.60 -9.24 -1.90
C PHE A 130 17.96 -9.80 -1.51
N GLU A 131 18.02 -10.62 -0.46
CA GLU A 131 19.23 -11.33 -0.07
C GLU A 131 19.09 -12.79 -0.54
N ILE A 132 19.88 -13.22 -1.53
CA ILE A 132 19.82 -14.57 -2.12
C ILE A 132 21.17 -15.25 -1.96
N GLY A 133 21.26 -16.23 -1.07
CA GLY A 133 22.57 -16.73 -0.61
C GLY A 133 23.41 -15.57 -0.04
N ASP A 134 24.59 -15.34 -0.62
CA ASP A 134 25.50 -14.25 -0.22
C ASP A 134 25.34 -12.96 -1.05
N GLU A 135 24.41 -12.96 -2.02
CA GLU A 135 24.16 -11.79 -2.89
C GLU A 135 23.07 -10.89 -2.30
N ILE A 136 23.35 -9.58 -2.18
CA ILE A 136 22.35 -8.56 -1.83
C ILE A 136 22.04 -7.72 -3.07
N GLU A 137 20.77 -7.73 -3.49
CA GLU A 137 20.24 -6.84 -4.52
C GLU A 137 19.33 -5.79 -3.91
N ILE A 138 19.53 -4.56 -4.35
CA ILE A 138 18.78 -3.39 -3.88
C ILE A 138 18.10 -2.74 -5.07
N TRP A 139 16.81 -2.48 -4.92
CA TRP A 139 15.98 -1.78 -5.87
C TRP A 139 15.25 -0.63 -5.19
N ALA A 140 15.21 0.52 -5.84
CA ALA A 140 14.51 1.70 -5.32
C ALA A 140 13.81 2.45 -6.45
N GLY A 141 12.75 3.18 -6.12
CA GLY A 141 12.00 3.95 -7.11
C GLY A 141 10.67 4.48 -6.62
N SER A 142 9.67 4.51 -7.49
CA SER A 142 8.34 5.09 -7.18
C SER A 142 7.31 4.06 -6.69
N ALA A 143 7.51 2.77 -6.98
CA ALA A 143 6.50 1.75 -6.75
C ALA A 143 6.32 1.41 -5.27
N ASN A 144 5.08 1.55 -4.75
CA ASN A 144 4.66 0.93 -3.50
C ASN A 144 4.26 -0.55 -3.73
N LEU A 145 4.15 -1.34 -2.66
CA LEU A 145 3.79 -2.76 -2.76
C LEU A 145 2.27 -2.97 -2.86
N THR A 146 1.65 -2.34 -3.87
CA THR A 146 0.21 -2.44 -4.16
C THR A 146 -0.02 -3.12 -5.50
N ARG A 147 -1.27 -3.52 -5.80
CA ARG A 147 -1.60 -3.98 -7.17
C ARG A 147 -1.28 -2.92 -8.21
N GLY A 148 -1.50 -1.65 -7.87
CA GLY A 148 -1.15 -0.50 -8.69
C GLY A 148 0.34 -0.45 -9.00
N GLY A 149 1.16 -0.39 -7.95
CA GLY A 149 2.62 -0.25 -8.06
C GLY A 149 3.32 -1.48 -8.65
N LEU A 150 2.72 -2.66 -8.56
CA LEU A 150 3.33 -3.88 -9.11
C LEU A 150 3.09 -4.10 -10.62
N GLU A 151 1.99 -3.61 -11.18
CA GLU A 151 1.56 -4.01 -12.54
C GLU A 151 0.80 -2.94 -13.34
N ARG A 152 0.23 -1.89 -12.72
CA ARG A 152 -0.76 -1.02 -13.41
C ARG A 152 -0.30 0.42 -13.58
N ASN A 153 0.22 1.02 -12.52
CA ASN A 153 0.72 2.38 -12.57
C ASN A 153 1.99 2.40 -13.42
N ILE A 154 2.20 3.49 -14.16
CA ILE A 154 3.54 3.78 -14.67
C ILE A 154 4.41 4.06 -13.46
N GLU A 155 5.31 3.13 -13.17
CA GLU A 155 6.28 3.25 -12.09
C GLU A 155 7.67 3.39 -12.70
N LEU A 156 8.69 3.63 -11.88
CA LEU A 156 10.06 3.48 -12.29
C LEU A 156 10.86 2.99 -11.09
N ILE A 157 11.38 1.77 -11.20
CA ILE A 157 12.35 1.24 -10.23
C ILE A 157 13.66 0.91 -10.93
N VAL A 158 14.76 1.15 -10.23
CA VAL A 158 16.10 0.90 -10.75
C VAL A 158 16.89 0.03 -9.79
N PRO A 159 17.71 -0.90 -10.31
CA PRO A 159 18.67 -1.60 -9.48
C PRO A 159 19.77 -0.61 -9.06
N VAL A 160 20.19 -0.67 -7.81
CA VAL A 160 21.32 0.11 -7.32
C VAL A 160 22.62 -0.64 -7.65
N SER A 161 23.00 -0.60 -8.92
CA SER A 161 24.02 -1.47 -9.52
C SER A 161 25.47 -1.09 -9.21
N ALA A 162 25.73 0.16 -8.84
CA ALA A 162 27.08 0.71 -8.66
C ALA A 162 27.56 0.73 -7.20
N LEU A 163 27.06 -0.18 -6.38
CA LEU A 163 27.38 -0.25 -4.96
C LEU A 163 28.55 -1.21 -4.68
N THR A 164 29.43 -0.79 -3.79
CA THR A 164 30.43 -1.67 -3.14
C THR A 164 29.74 -2.67 -2.20
N PHE A 165 30.50 -3.57 -1.57
CA PHE A 165 29.93 -4.46 -0.56
C PHE A 165 29.50 -3.64 0.67
N GLU A 166 30.33 -2.70 1.09
CA GLU A 166 30.11 -1.78 2.20
C GLU A 166 28.85 -0.93 1.99
N ASP A 167 28.63 -0.44 0.76
CA ASP A 167 27.43 0.31 0.44
C ASP A 167 26.16 -0.55 0.58
N ARG A 168 26.18 -1.82 0.14
CA ARG A 168 25.02 -2.72 0.27
C ARG A 168 24.67 -2.95 1.74
N ASP A 169 25.70 -3.13 2.56
CA ASP A 169 25.54 -3.30 4.00
C ASP A 169 24.93 -2.06 4.68
N LEU A 170 25.24 -0.85 4.20
CA LEU A 170 24.62 0.38 4.69
C LEU A 170 23.11 0.43 4.42
N TYR A 171 22.63 -0.03 3.26
CA TYR A 171 21.19 -0.11 2.99
C TYR A 171 20.49 -1.16 3.84
N ARG A 172 21.17 -2.28 4.12
CA ARG A 172 20.68 -3.31 5.04
C ARG A 172 20.57 -2.76 6.47
N GLU A 173 21.62 -2.08 6.94
CA GLU A 173 21.63 -1.43 8.26
C GLU A 173 20.53 -0.37 8.36
N PHE A 174 20.37 0.47 7.32
CA PHE A 174 19.29 1.44 7.25
C PHE A 174 17.91 0.78 7.41
N PHE A 175 17.66 -0.32 6.70
CA PHE A 175 16.42 -1.07 6.85
C PHE A 175 16.26 -1.61 8.28
N ASP A 176 17.31 -2.20 8.85
CA ASP A 176 17.28 -2.78 10.19
C ASP A 176 17.02 -1.73 11.27
N GLU A 177 17.56 -0.51 11.14
CA GLU A 177 17.28 0.60 12.04
C GLU A 177 15.84 1.11 11.92
N VAL A 178 15.32 1.22 10.69
CA VAL A 178 13.91 1.54 10.45
C VAL A 178 13.01 0.45 11.06
N TRP A 179 13.37 -0.82 10.91
CA TRP A 179 12.65 -1.96 11.46
C TRP A 179 12.59 -1.95 13.00
N LYS A 180 13.72 -1.65 13.66
CA LYS A 180 13.80 -1.55 15.14
C LYS A 180 12.91 -0.45 15.70
N ARG A 181 12.76 0.65 14.96
CA ARG A 181 11.92 1.80 15.34
C ARG A 181 10.45 1.63 14.97
N SER A 182 10.12 0.63 14.16
CA SER A 182 8.75 0.34 13.74
C SER A 182 8.07 -0.58 14.74
N THR A 183 6.74 -0.52 14.79
CA THR A 183 5.91 -1.27 15.73
C THR A 183 4.97 -2.26 15.04
N ASP A 184 4.71 -3.41 15.67
CA ASP A 184 3.70 -4.38 15.27
C ASP A 184 2.31 -4.06 15.85
N LYS A 185 2.16 -2.91 16.55
CA LYS A 185 0.95 -2.50 17.23
C LYS A 185 0.55 -1.06 16.92
N VAL A 186 -0.74 -0.81 16.93
CA VAL A 186 -1.33 0.53 16.81
C VAL A 186 -2.47 0.63 17.84
N GLU A 187 -2.41 1.57 18.79
CA GLU A 187 -3.38 1.64 19.91
C GLU A 187 -3.51 0.30 20.66
N ASP A 188 -2.37 -0.34 20.99
CA ASP A 188 -2.28 -1.67 21.60
C ASP A 188 -2.84 -2.85 20.78
N LEU A 189 -3.47 -2.59 19.63
CA LEU A 189 -3.94 -3.62 18.72
C LEU A 189 -2.78 -4.14 17.90
N LYS A 190 -2.54 -5.45 17.95
CA LYS A 190 -1.64 -6.11 17.01
C LYS A 190 -2.20 -5.99 15.60
N ILE A 191 -1.36 -5.54 14.68
CA ILE A 191 -1.84 -5.22 13.35
C ILE A 191 -2.33 -6.47 12.60
N ILE A 192 -1.67 -7.63 12.81
CA ILE A 192 -2.06 -8.90 12.19
C ILE A 192 -3.50 -9.30 12.55
N ASP A 193 -3.95 -8.98 13.76
CA ASP A 193 -5.31 -9.23 14.21
C ASP A 193 -6.30 -8.26 13.58
N VAL A 194 -5.90 -6.99 13.39
CA VAL A 194 -6.71 -5.98 12.68
C VAL A 194 -6.95 -6.41 11.23
N ILE A 195 -5.90 -6.86 10.54
CA ILE A 195 -5.99 -7.36 9.16
C ILE A 195 -6.83 -8.62 9.10
N GLY A 196 -6.62 -9.57 10.03
CA GLY A 196 -7.39 -10.80 10.05
C GLY A 196 -8.88 -10.58 10.24
N ARG A 197 -9.27 -9.63 11.10
CA ARG A 197 -10.68 -9.23 11.24
C ARG A 197 -11.21 -8.61 9.96
N ALA A 198 -10.40 -7.81 9.26
CA ALA A 198 -10.78 -7.16 8.02
C ALA A 198 -10.91 -8.13 6.84
N SER A 199 -9.99 -9.10 6.69
CA SER A 199 -10.01 -10.08 5.61
C SER A 199 -11.18 -11.07 5.73
N THR A 200 -11.67 -11.32 6.95
CA THR A 200 -12.86 -12.14 7.19
C THR A 200 -14.17 -11.36 7.19
N SER A 201 -14.11 -10.03 7.10
CA SER A 201 -15.29 -9.18 7.13
C SER A 201 -16.04 -9.29 5.80
N GLU A 202 -17.32 -9.69 5.83
CA GLU A 202 -18.20 -9.67 4.66
C GLU A 202 -18.52 -8.22 4.18
N VAL A 203 -18.15 -7.22 4.98
CA VAL A 203 -18.39 -5.80 4.71
C VAL A 203 -17.07 -5.03 4.59
N ILE A 204 -16.94 -4.31 3.47
CA ILE A 204 -15.84 -3.37 3.22
C ILE A 204 -16.26 -2.02 3.79
N TYR A 205 -15.43 -1.45 4.67
CA TYR A 205 -15.62 -0.07 5.11
C TYR A 205 -15.29 0.87 3.95
N LEU A 206 -16.29 1.61 3.47
CA LEU A 206 -16.12 2.75 2.58
C LEU A 206 -16.33 4.01 3.40
N HIS A 207 -15.35 4.92 3.39
CA HIS A 207 -15.53 6.23 4.00
C HIS A 207 -16.80 6.90 3.43
N PRO A 208 -17.64 7.59 4.23
CA PRO A 208 -18.94 8.08 3.75
C PRO A 208 -18.86 8.91 2.46
N ARG A 209 -17.80 9.73 2.31
CA ARG A 209 -17.54 10.49 1.08
C ARG A 209 -17.38 9.57 -0.13
N ASP A 210 -16.57 8.52 -0.01
CA ASP A 210 -16.26 7.59 -1.09
C ASP A 210 -17.45 6.67 -1.38
N PHE A 211 -18.21 6.29 -0.35
CA PHE A 211 -19.46 5.56 -0.52
C PHE A 211 -20.46 6.39 -1.35
N ILE A 212 -20.68 7.65 -0.99
CA ILE A 212 -21.58 8.55 -1.70
C ILE A 212 -21.07 8.81 -3.13
N ALA A 213 -19.78 9.10 -3.31
CA ALA A 213 -19.20 9.33 -4.63
C ALA A 213 -19.33 8.10 -5.54
N ASN A 214 -19.06 6.90 -5.01
CA ASN A 214 -19.26 5.66 -5.76
C ASN A 214 -20.72 5.39 -6.06
N LEU A 215 -21.63 5.62 -5.11
CA LEU A 215 -23.07 5.46 -5.32
C LEU A 215 -23.57 6.39 -6.44
N ILE A 216 -23.16 7.65 -6.43
CA ILE A 216 -23.51 8.64 -7.45
C ILE A 216 -23.00 8.20 -8.82
N ARG A 217 -21.75 7.68 -8.88
CA ARG A 217 -21.17 7.15 -10.11
C ARG A 217 -21.92 5.91 -10.63
N ILE A 218 -22.21 4.94 -9.76
CA ILE A 218 -22.92 3.70 -10.09
C ILE A 218 -24.32 3.98 -10.61
N LEU A 219 -25.04 4.92 -9.97
CA LEU A 219 -26.40 5.30 -10.38
C LEU A 219 -26.41 6.22 -11.62
N ASN A 220 -25.24 6.52 -12.19
CA ASN A 220 -25.05 7.46 -13.28
C ASN A 220 -25.67 8.85 -13.00
N LYS A 221 -25.53 9.31 -11.75
CA LYS A 221 -26.09 10.56 -11.23
C LYS A 221 -25.05 11.65 -11.07
N GLY A 222 -23.99 11.63 -11.88
CA GLY A 222 -22.92 12.63 -11.82
C GLY A 222 -23.42 14.08 -11.90
N TYR A 223 -24.58 14.31 -12.52
CA TYR A 223 -25.25 15.63 -12.56
C TYR A 223 -25.70 16.17 -11.19
N LEU A 224 -25.78 15.32 -10.16
CA LEU A 224 -26.10 15.72 -8.79
C LEU A 224 -24.91 16.39 -8.08
N VAL A 225 -23.69 16.27 -8.62
CA VAL A 225 -22.47 16.82 -8.02
C VAL A 225 -21.75 17.69 -9.05
N LYS A 226 -21.69 19.00 -8.80
CA LYS A 226 -21.00 19.94 -9.66
C LYS A 226 -19.51 19.96 -9.30
N ASN A 227 -18.64 19.51 -10.21
CA ASN A 227 -17.17 19.69 -10.17
C ASN A 227 -16.44 19.30 -8.86
N ILE A 228 -16.08 18.01 -8.72
CA ILE A 228 -15.19 17.52 -7.65
C ILE A 228 -13.72 17.99 -7.86
N SER A 229 -13.38 18.56 -9.03
CA SER A 229 -12.00 18.95 -9.39
C SER A 229 -11.63 20.40 -9.09
N ALA A 230 -12.50 21.20 -8.47
CA ALA A 230 -12.14 22.54 -8.03
C ALA A 230 -12.04 22.56 -6.51
N ASP A 231 -10.86 22.89 -6.02
CA ASP A 231 -10.42 23.09 -4.64
C ASP A 231 -11.16 24.26 -3.94
N LEU A 232 -12.45 24.45 -4.22
CA LEU A 232 -13.34 25.27 -3.42
C LEU A 232 -13.65 24.47 -2.18
N SER A 233 -12.87 24.75 -1.13
CA SER A 233 -12.91 24.11 0.20
C SER A 233 -14.32 23.64 0.56
N TYR A 234 -14.45 22.45 1.14
CA TYR A 234 -15.68 21.88 1.71
C TYR A 234 -16.64 22.91 2.36
N LEU A 235 -16.07 23.96 2.97
CA LEU A 235 -16.77 25.12 3.51
C LEU A 235 -17.61 25.89 2.47
N ALA A 236 -17.07 26.15 1.29
CA ALA A 236 -17.75 26.86 0.21
C ALA A 236 -18.96 26.06 -0.31
N GLU A 237 -18.83 24.74 -0.47
CA GLU A 237 -19.96 23.88 -0.84
C GLU A 237 -21.03 23.85 0.25
N PHE A 238 -20.64 23.72 1.52
CA PHE A 238 -21.56 23.75 2.66
C PHE A 238 -22.30 25.09 2.79
N GLN A 239 -21.59 26.20 2.60
CA GLN A 239 -22.16 27.55 2.56
C GLN A 239 -23.12 27.72 1.38
N HIS A 240 -22.77 27.17 0.20
CA HIS A 240 -23.60 27.24 -0.99
C HIS A 240 -24.89 26.42 -0.85
N MET A 241 -24.84 25.24 -0.22
CA MET A 241 -26.04 24.49 0.12
C MET A 241 -26.91 25.23 1.15
N SER A 242 -26.28 25.80 2.17
CA SER A 242 -26.97 26.59 3.20
C SER A 242 -27.69 27.80 2.60
N TYR A 243 -27.09 28.45 1.61
CA TYR A 243 -27.70 29.55 0.86
C TYR A 243 -29.02 29.14 0.22
N TYR A 244 -29.05 28.05 -0.56
CA TYR A 244 -30.30 27.63 -1.22
C TYR A 244 -31.38 27.19 -0.23
N LEU A 245 -31.00 26.55 0.87
CA LEU A 245 -31.92 26.21 1.95
C LEU A 245 -32.54 27.47 2.60
N CYS A 246 -31.74 28.53 2.77
CA CYS A 246 -32.23 29.81 3.26
C CYS A 246 -33.18 30.48 2.28
N ILE A 247 -32.87 30.45 0.98
CA ILE A 247 -33.74 31.03 -0.06
C ILE A 247 -35.09 30.30 -0.10
N ASP A 248 -35.12 28.96 -0.07
CA ASP A 248 -36.38 28.20 -0.02
C ASP A 248 -37.21 28.56 1.21
N LYS A 249 -36.58 28.62 2.40
CA LYS A 249 -37.25 29.00 3.64
C LYS A 249 -37.74 30.45 3.65
N LEU A 250 -36.96 31.38 3.11
CA LEU A 250 -37.33 32.78 3.00
C LEU A 250 -38.52 32.98 2.05
N ASN A 251 -38.52 32.28 0.92
CA ASN A 251 -39.64 32.29 -0.02
C ASN A 251 -40.91 31.68 0.57
N ARG A 252 -40.77 30.63 1.39
CA ARG A 252 -41.92 29.90 1.96
C ARG A 252 -42.49 30.55 3.22
N TYR A 253 -41.64 31.14 4.06
CA TYR A 253 -42.01 31.58 5.40
C TYR A 253 -41.74 33.06 5.66
N GLY A 254 -41.27 33.82 4.67
CA GLY A 254 -41.03 35.27 4.77
C GLY A 254 -39.82 35.66 5.60
N GLY A 255 -39.03 34.69 6.09
CA GLY A 255 -37.83 34.96 6.88
C GLY A 255 -37.00 33.69 7.12
N CYS A 256 -35.69 33.89 7.26
CA CYS A 256 -34.76 32.83 7.62
C CYS A 256 -33.56 33.45 8.38
N ILE A 257 -33.13 32.82 9.46
CA ILE A 257 -31.87 33.16 10.14
C ILE A 257 -30.86 32.07 9.78
N LEU A 258 -29.78 32.48 9.12
CA LEU A 258 -28.66 31.61 8.80
C LEU A 258 -27.59 31.77 9.88
N ALA A 259 -27.45 30.77 10.74
CA ALA A 259 -26.34 30.66 11.67
C ALA A 259 -25.36 29.61 11.14
N ASN A 260 -24.50 30.04 10.22
CA ASN A 260 -23.40 29.22 9.70
C ASN A 260 -22.10 29.83 10.21
N SER A 261 -21.54 29.22 11.25
CA SER A 261 -20.22 29.53 11.79
C SER A 261 -19.30 28.32 11.62
N PHE A 262 -17.99 28.56 11.60
CA PHE A 262 -16.97 27.54 11.82
C PHE A 262 -17.24 26.75 13.11
#